data_AF-A1ZW70-F1
#
_entry.id   AF-A1ZW70-F1
#
_cell.length_a   1.000
_cell.length_b   1.000
_cell.length_c   1.000
_cell.angle_alpha   90.00
_cell.angle_beta   90.00
_cell.angle_gamma   90.00
#
_symmetry.space_group_name_H-M   'P 1'
#
loop_
_entity.id
_entity.type
_entity.pdbx_description
1 polymer ?
#
loop_
_entity_poly.entity_id
_entity_poly.type
_entity_poly.pdbx_seq_one_letter_code
_entity_poly.pdbx_strand_id
1 'polypeptide(L)'
;MARKIIIIAHIIHREISEEECIEALPEAWQNKEFVFTEVRPYDKIKPLGEKVEDWVALKEQQKQLFENQVQPYLRTGVTIAYFAAAPIPAMLHLGSLLHDYYKVKVFTYHRTEKEWYLDASQKNEQSILVNYKHPLHKNEQFGNVIIRLSVSAPIAPTDTYILSEPPLQEIDISVTNPQLDALSTEESVMKYADTFIEELKKAMGLYPQAQFHLFAAMPTGLSFLIASKISPTMQASLQTYQYQKTAQVIYEPAVAINPIVKTVLVLTACLPHQQFINVKKEADKIEKVLTTKGNAREQYQVIVKNTASYQDALLLLEEHKPTIVHIASHGDETGVSLGFDRTSRQRTVPSSSTQQNILNSWETVFEMYQMNVQCVILNACQSKEMANRVAVKIQQVVGFSGSIHDRDAINFSEVFYRSLSNEYHISNAFEKAKSSVRLNSKGQSICLFYKGGQLLE
;
A
#
# COMPACT_ATOMS: atom_id res chain seq x y z
N MET A 1 -14.37 -5.54 40.23
CA MET A 1 -13.00 -5.02 39.98
C MET A 1 -13.14 -3.66 39.35
N ALA A 2 -12.47 -2.63 39.88
CA ALA A 2 -12.50 -1.30 39.29
C ALA A 2 -11.97 -1.37 37.85
N ARG A 3 -12.70 -0.79 36.88
CA ARG A 3 -12.25 -0.72 35.48
C ARG A 3 -11.02 0.19 35.43
N LYS A 4 -9.82 -0.40 35.26
CA LYS A 4 -8.57 0.34 35.08
C LYS A 4 -8.65 1.20 33.81
N ILE A 5 -8.12 2.42 33.90
CA ILE A 5 -7.96 3.33 32.76
C ILE A 5 -6.52 3.26 32.28
N ILE A 6 -6.33 3.14 30.97
CA ILE A 6 -5.00 3.22 30.36
C ILE A 6 -4.96 4.57 29.65
N ILE A 7 -4.04 5.44 30.06
CA ILE A 7 -3.77 6.71 29.41
C ILE A 7 -2.63 6.46 28.42
N ILE A 8 -2.89 6.73 27.14
CA ILE A 8 -1.89 6.64 26.08
C ILE A 8 -1.60 8.05 25.60
N ALA A 9 -0.38 8.53 25.86
CA ALA A 9 0.14 9.78 25.32
C ALA A 9 1.01 9.50 24.09
N HIS A 10 0.52 9.85 22.90
CA HIS A 10 1.25 9.70 21.64
C HIS A 10 1.99 10.99 21.28
N ILE A 11 3.31 10.97 21.45
CA ILE A 11 4.17 12.16 21.49
C ILE A 11 5.12 12.19 20.29
N ILE A 12 4.88 13.12 19.36
CA ILE A 12 5.80 13.43 18.25
C ILE A 12 5.98 14.96 18.08
N HIS A 13 4.89 15.73 18.08
CA HIS A 13 4.87 17.16 17.78
C HIS A 13 4.89 18.09 19.00
N ARG A 14 4.47 17.59 20.15
CA ARG A 14 4.37 18.33 21.41
C ARG A 14 4.48 17.34 22.56
N GLU A 15 5.14 17.74 23.62
CA GLU A 15 5.09 17.02 24.90
C GLU A 15 3.65 16.91 25.42
N ILE A 16 3.35 15.79 26.07
CA ILE A 16 2.07 15.51 26.71
C ILE A 16 2.42 14.91 28.07
N SER A 17 2.17 15.65 29.15
CA SER A 17 2.49 15.19 30.50
C SER A 17 1.36 14.36 31.10
N GLU A 18 1.69 13.56 32.11
CA GLU A 18 0.69 12.78 32.84
C GLU A 18 -0.32 13.70 33.55
N GLU A 19 0.13 14.83 34.10
CA GLU A 19 -0.71 15.80 34.79
C GLU A 19 -1.78 16.39 33.88
N GLU A 20 -1.41 16.87 32.67
CA GLU A 20 -2.39 17.44 31.74
C GLU A 20 -3.41 16.40 31.25
N CYS A 21 -3.01 15.12 31.17
CA CYS A 21 -3.94 14.05 30.84
C CYS A 21 -4.93 13.78 31.97
N ILE A 22 -4.45 13.73 33.23
CA ILE A 22 -5.29 13.46 34.41
C ILE A 22 -6.28 14.59 34.64
N GLU A 23 -5.85 15.85 34.53
CA GLU A 23 -6.70 17.03 34.70
C GLU A 23 -7.86 17.06 33.70
N ALA A 24 -7.63 16.56 32.48
CA ALA A 24 -8.64 16.48 31.43
C ALA A 24 -9.66 15.34 31.62
N LEU A 25 -9.39 14.37 32.50
CA LEU A 25 -10.29 13.24 32.68
C LEU A 25 -11.61 13.68 33.33
N PRO A 26 -12.75 13.06 32.95
CA PRO A 26 -14.03 13.33 33.60
C PRO A 26 -13.96 13.07 35.11
N GLU A 27 -14.66 13.87 35.92
CA GLU A 27 -14.68 13.74 37.40
C GLU A 27 -14.97 12.30 37.87
N ALA A 28 -15.87 11.61 37.16
CA ALA A 28 -16.23 10.21 37.43
C ALA A 28 -15.06 9.21 37.33
N TRP A 29 -13.90 9.64 36.81
CA TRP A 29 -12.71 8.83 36.58
C TRP A 29 -11.53 9.23 37.46
N GLN A 30 -11.55 10.40 38.11
CA GLN A 30 -10.42 10.92 38.90
C GLN A 30 -10.04 9.99 40.07
N ASN A 31 -11.00 9.24 40.62
CA ASN A 31 -10.76 8.30 41.73
C ASN A 31 -10.47 6.85 41.27
N LYS A 32 -10.24 6.61 39.98
CA LYS A 32 -9.95 5.27 39.44
C LYS A 32 -8.45 5.05 39.31
N GLU A 33 -8.03 3.79 39.35
CA GLU A 33 -6.66 3.40 39.07
C GLU A 33 -6.36 3.63 37.58
N PHE A 34 -5.30 4.40 37.30
CA PHE A 34 -4.80 4.68 35.96
C PHE A 34 -3.39 4.11 35.76
N VAL A 35 -3.09 3.80 34.50
CA VAL A 35 -1.73 3.50 34.04
C VAL A 35 -1.42 4.50 32.94
N PHE A 36 -0.40 5.32 33.14
CA PHE A 36 0.11 6.24 32.14
C PHE A 36 1.17 5.55 31.28
N THR A 37 1.07 5.70 29.96
CA THR A 37 1.98 5.11 28.97
C THR A 37 2.31 6.13 27.89
N GLU A 38 3.57 6.18 27.49
CA GLU A 38 4.03 7.05 26.41
C GLU A 38 4.33 6.25 25.15
N VAL A 39 3.78 6.66 24.02
CA VAL A 39 4.24 6.17 22.71
C VAL A 39 5.02 7.29 22.07
N ARG A 40 6.34 7.22 22.21
CA ARG A 40 7.31 8.23 21.75
C ARG A 40 8.33 7.62 20.77
N PRO A 41 8.07 7.66 19.45
CA PRO A 41 8.95 7.07 18.44
C PRO A 41 10.26 7.83 18.22
N TYR A 42 10.36 9.07 18.72
CA TYR A 42 11.54 9.93 18.58
C TYR A 42 11.97 10.49 19.92
N ASP A 43 13.27 10.52 20.19
CA ASP A 43 13.83 11.10 21.42
C ASP A 43 13.53 12.60 21.57
N LYS A 44 13.42 13.31 20.44
CA LYS A 44 13.15 14.76 20.38
C LYS A 44 11.82 15.04 19.69
N ILE A 45 11.13 16.06 20.18
CA ILE A 45 9.95 16.60 19.52
C ILE A 45 10.31 17.10 18.11
N LYS A 46 9.51 16.66 17.13
CA LYS A 46 9.55 17.13 15.74
C LYS A 46 8.45 18.16 15.53
N PRO A 47 8.76 19.44 15.24
CA PRO A 47 7.75 20.47 15.01
C PRO A 47 6.67 20.06 14.00
N LEU A 48 5.45 20.59 14.20
CA LEU A 48 4.35 20.37 13.27
C LEU A 48 4.75 20.83 11.85
N GLY A 49 4.62 19.95 10.87
CA GLY A 49 5.00 20.20 9.49
C GLY A 49 6.42 19.77 9.13
N GLU A 50 7.24 19.34 10.09
CA GLU A 50 8.50 18.65 9.78
C GLU A 50 8.20 17.34 9.06
N LYS A 51 8.92 17.08 7.96
CA LYS A 51 8.77 15.87 7.16
C LYS A 51 9.28 14.65 7.94
N VAL A 52 8.51 13.56 7.88
CA VAL A 52 8.97 12.23 8.32
C VAL A 52 9.78 11.60 7.18
N GLU A 53 11.01 11.21 7.47
CA GLU A 53 11.95 10.70 6.45
C GLU A 53 11.74 9.21 6.14
N ASP A 54 11.51 8.38 7.16
CA ASP A 54 11.27 6.94 7.01
C ASP A 54 10.03 6.51 7.82
N TRP A 55 8.91 6.40 7.13
CA TRP A 55 7.65 5.94 7.71
C TRP A 55 7.70 4.50 8.20
N VAL A 56 8.49 3.63 7.56
CA VAL A 56 8.60 2.22 7.95
C VAL A 56 9.39 2.10 9.24
N ALA A 57 10.47 2.88 9.41
CA ALA A 57 11.21 2.93 10.67
C ALA A 57 10.33 3.45 11.82
N LEU A 58 9.56 4.53 11.58
CA LEU A 58 8.60 5.05 12.56
C LEU A 58 7.55 4.00 12.93
N LYS A 59 7.03 3.27 11.94
CA LYS A 59 6.02 2.22 12.12
C LYS A 59 6.54 1.11 13.03
N GLU A 60 7.74 0.60 12.73
CA GLU A 60 8.37 -0.47 13.49
C GLU A 60 8.67 -0.03 14.94
N GLN A 61 9.21 1.18 15.12
CA GLN A 61 9.47 1.73 16.45
C GLN A 61 8.17 1.89 17.26
N GLN A 62 7.10 2.44 16.65
CA GLN A 62 5.79 2.54 17.30
C GLN A 62 5.23 1.19 17.71
N LYS A 63 5.37 0.18 16.84
CA LYS A 63 4.91 -1.18 17.12
C LYS A 63 5.64 -1.76 18.34
N GLN A 64 6.96 -1.66 18.38
CA GLN A 64 7.75 -2.13 19.52
C GLN A 64 7.40 -1.39 20.81
N LEU A 65 7.19 -0.07 20.76
CA LEU A 65 6.75 0.71 21.91
C LEU A 65 5.35 0.29 22.39
N PHE A 66 4.42 0.07 21.45
CA PHE A 66 3.08 -0.40 21.78
C PHE A 66 3.11 -1.79 22.45
N GLU A 67 3.84 -2.74 21.89
CA GLU A 67 3.97 -4.10 22.41
C GLU A 67 4.61 -4.12 23.81
N ASN A 68 5.58 -3.25 24.06
CA ASN A 68 6.30 -3.21 25.35
C ASN A 68 5.60 -2.37 26.42
N GLN A 69 4.93 -1.28 26.03
CA GLN A 69 4.43 -0.29 26.99
C GLN A 69 2.91 -0.28 27.13
N VAL A 70 2.16 -0.59 26.07
CA VAL A 70 0.69 -0.51 26.08
C VAL A 70 0.07 -1.89 26.21
N GLN A 71 0.47 -2.83 25.36
CA GLN A 71 -0.09 -4.19 25.28
C GLN A 71 -0.09 -4.96 26.61
N PRO A 72 0.90 -4.84 27.51
CA PRO A 72 0.89 -5.55 28.79
C PRO A 72 -0.30 -5.21 29.68
N TYR A 73 -0.88 -4.01 29.54
CA TYR A 73 -2.00 -3.54 30.34
C TYR A 73 -3.36 -3.80 29.69
N LEU A 74 -3.39 -4.15 28.41
CA LEU A 74 -4.64 -4.39 27.67
C LEU A 74 -5.33 -5.68 28.14
N ARG A 75 -6.53 -5.56 28.71
CA ARG A 75 -7.36 -6.68 29.20
C ARG A 75 -8.85 -6.37 28.97
N THR A 76 -9.73 -7.36 29.00
CA THR A 76 -11.18 -7.13 28.84
C THR A 76 -11.70 -6.17 29.91
N GLY A 77 -12.46 -5.15 29.49
CA GLY A 77 -13.10 -4.18 30.39
C GLY A 77 -12.27 -2.94 30.75
N VAL A 78 -11.03 -2.81 30.24
CA VAL A 78 -10.25 -1.57 30.36
C VAL A 78 -10.86 -0.46 29.49
N THR A 79 -10.68 0.79 29.92
CA THR A 79 -11.00 1.97 29.11
C THR A 79 -9.70 2.66 28.73
N ILE A 80 -9.55 3.00 27.45
CA ILE A 80 -8.37 3.68 26.91
C ILE A 80 -8.71 5.16 26.78
N ALA A 81 -7.92 6.02 27.41
CA ALA A 81 -7.94 7.46 27.23
C ALA A 81 -6.74 7.84 26.36
N TYR A 82 -7.01 8.33 25.15
CA TYR A 82 -5.99 8.58 24.14
C TYR A 82 -5.78 10.08 23.93
N PHE A 83 -4.53 10.51 24.05
CA PHE A 83 -4.05 11.87 23.87
C PHE A 83 -2.95 11.85 22.82
N ALA A 84 -2.97 12.78 21.86
CA ALA A 84 -2.01 12.74 20.77
C ALA A 84 -1.63 14.08 20.19
N ALA A 85 -0.32 14.21 19.95
CA ALA A 85 0.30 15.24 19.13
C ALA A 85 1.22 14.55 18.13
N ALA A 86 0.63 14.00 17.07
CA ALA A 86 1.35 13.23 16.05
C ALA A 86 0.73 13.44 14.65
N PRO A 87 1.46 13.11 13.56
CA PRO A 87 0.90 13.15 12.22
C PRO A 87 -0.24 12.14 12.05
N ILE A 88 -1.21 12.45 11.17
CA ILE A 88 -2.39 11.60 10.92
C ILE A 88 -2.01 10.14 10.59
N PRO A 89 -1.05 9.87 9.67
CA PRO A 89 -0.60 8.50 9.39
C PRO A 89 -0.06 7.73 10.59
N ALA A 90 0.67 8.41 11.49
CA ALA A 90 1.24 7.79 12.69
C ALA A 90 0.13 7.37 13.67
N MET A 91 -0.88 8.23 13.86
CA MET A 91 -2.02 7.94 14.73
C MET A 91 -2.93 6.85 14.17
N LEU A 92 -3.14 6.84 12.85
CA LEU A 92 -3.85 5.77 12.16
C LEU A 92 -3.13 4.43 12.37
N HIS A 93 -1.80 4.39 12.20
CA HIS A 93 -1.04 3.17 12.46
C HIS A 93 -1.13 2.70 13.92
N LEU A 94 -0.91 3.61 14.89
CA LEU A 94 -0.97 3.22 16.30
C LEU A 94 -2.38 2.73 16.69
N GLY A 95 -3.42 3.35 16.13
CA GLY A 95 -4.80 2.91 16.30
C GLY A 95 -5.02 1.51 15.75
N SER A 96 -4.47 1.16 14.58
CA SER A 96 -4.66 -0.18 13.99
C SER A 96 -3.94 -1.31 14.73
N LEU A 97 -3.03 -0.99 15.67
CA LEU A 97 -2.45 -1.97 16.59
C LEU A 97 -3.43 -2.37 17.71
N LEU A 98 -4.44 -1.54 17.98
CA LEU A 98 -5.55 -1.93 18.85
C LEU A 98 -6.55 -2.79 18.09
N HIS A 99 -7.13 -3.73 18.84
CA HIS A 99 -8.26 -4.51 18.37
C HIS A 99 -9.59 -3.82 18.74
N ASP A 100 -10.65 -4.13 18.01
CA ASP A 100 -11.96 -3.44 18.04
C ASP A 100 -12.80 -3.64 19.32
N TYR A 101 -12.32 -4.41 20.30
CA TYR A 101 -13.04 -4.74 21.53
C TYR A 101 -12.75 -3.82 22.72
N TYR A 102 -11.84 -2.86 22.57
CA TYR A 102 -11.51 -1.91 23.64
C TYR A 102 -12.38 -0.65 23.60
N LYS A 103 -12.76 -0.16 24.78
CA LYS A 103 -13.47 1.11 24.90
C LYS A 103 -12.46 2.25 24.80
N VAL A 104 -12.39 2.90 23.63
CA VAL A 104 -11.48 4.02 23.36
C VAL A 104 -12.21 5.35 23.54
N LYS A 105 -11.56 6.29 24.22
CA LYS A 105 -12.02 7.65 24.48
C LYS A 105 -10.90 8.58 24.04
N VAL A 106 -11.19 9.44 23.08
CA VAL A 106 -10.17 10.25 22.41
C VAL A 106 -10.33 11.71 22.82
N PHE A 107 -9.24 12.29 23.30
CA PHE A 107 -9.21 13.67 23.76
C PHE A 107 -8.65 14.55 22.64
N THR A 108 -9.25 15.73 22.48
CA THR A 108 -8.82 16.72 21.49
C THR A 108 -8.18 17.90 22.21
N TYR A 109 -7.05 18.38 21.69
CA TYR A 109 -6.34 19.52 22.27
C TYR A 109 -6.83 20.82 21.65
N HIS A 110 -7.44 21.68 22.47
CA HIS A 110 -7.85 23.02 22.07
C HIS A 110 -6.63 23.94 22.00
N ARG A 111 -6.21 24.35 20.80
CA ARG A 111 -4.96 25.12 20.63
C ARG A 111 -4.96 26.50 21.28
N THR A 112 -6.11 27.17 21.30
CA THR A 112 -6.26 28.53 21.88
C THR A 112 -6.32 28.50 23.40
N GLU A 113 -7.23 27.69 23.96
CA GLU A 113 -7.42 27.51 25.41
C GLU A 113 -6.29 26.71 26.07
N LYS A 114 -5.54 25.93 25.28
CA LYS A 114 -4.44 25.05 25.73
C LYS A 114 -4.88 23.94 26.68
N GLU A 115 -6.11 23.48 26.51
CA GLU A 115 -6.71 22.42 27.33
C GLU A 115 -7.13 21.23 26.46
N TRP A 116 -7.16 20.06 27.07
CA TRP A 116 -7.71 18.85 26.47
C TRP A 116 -9.18 18.72 26.82
N TYR A 117 -9.99 18.30 25.85
CA TYR A 117 -11.40 18.07 26.07
C TYR A 117 -11.86 16.77 25.41
N LEU A 118 -12.86 16.12 26.04
CA LEU A 118 -13.60 15.00 25.47
C LEU A 118 -14.83 15.51 24.70
N ASP A 119 -15.57 16.44 25.32
CA ASP A 119 -16.64 17.22 24.71
C ASP A 119 -16.25 18.70 24.78
N ALA A 120 -16.36 19.42 23.67
CA ALA A 120 -16.09 20.85 23.63
C ALA A 120 -17.17 21.61 24.41
N SER A 121 -16.77 22.75 24.98
CA SER A 121 -17.67 23.67 25.69
C SER A 121 -18.81 24.18 24.77
N GLN A 122 -18.47 24.53 23.54
CA GLN A 122 -19.41 24.92 22.50
C GLN A 122 -19.71 23.74 21.57
N LYS A 123 -20.97 23.33 21.53
CA LYS A 123 -21.42 22.25 20.66
C LYS A 123 -21.68 22.75 19.24
N ASN A 124 -21.08 22.07 18.29
CA ASN A 124 -21.30 22.22 16.86
C ASN A 124 -22.07 21.00 16.35
N GLU A 125 -23.31 21.20 15.93
CA GLU A 125 -24.07 20.15 15.25
C GLU A 125 -23.60 20.04 13.79
N GLN A 126 -23.24 18.83 13.38
CA GLN A 126 -22.80 18.52 12.04
C GLN A 126 -23.49 17.24 11.57
N SER A 127 -23.93 17.24 10.31
CA SER A 127 -24.33 16.00 9.65
C SER A 127 -23.13 15.40 8.91
N ILE A 128 -23.10 14.07 8.85
CA ILE A 128 -22.11 13.33 8.08
C ILE A 128 -22.68 13.10 6.69
N LEU A 129 -21.95 13.52 5.68
CA LEU A 129 -22.27 13.39 4.27
C LEU A 129 -21.36 12.33 3.66
N VAL A 130 -21.95 11.35 2.98
CA VAL A 130 -21.23 10.33 2.22
C VAL A 130 -21.59 10.50 0.75
N ASN A 131 -20.60 10.81 -0.09
CA ASN A 131 -20.79 10.96 -1.53
C ASN A 131 -19.93 9.95 -2.29
N TYR A 132 -20.49 9.42 -3.37
CA TYR A 132 -19.81 8.50 -4.28
C TYR A 132 -19.67 9.15 -5.65
N LYS A 133 -18.49 9.06 -6.25
CA LYS A 133 -18.25 9.62 -7.58
C LYS A 133 -18.95 8.83 -8.69
N HIS A 134 -18.96 7.50 -8.57
CA HIS A 134 -19.54 6.59 -9.54
C HIS A 134 -20.67 5.74 -8.93
N PRO A 135 -21.60 5.23 -9.75
CA PRO A 135 -22.65 4.31 -9.29
C PRO A 135 -22.07 3.08 -8.59
N LEU A 136 -22.71 2.66 -7.51
CA LEU A 136 -22.28 1.50 -6.73
C LEU A 136 -22.63 0.21 -7.46
N HIS A 137 -21.61 -0.49 -7.93
CA HIS A 137 -21.72 -1.83 -8.50
C HIS A 137 -20.47 -2.63 -8.14
N LYS A 138 -20.60 -3.95 -8.08
CA LYS A 138 -19.46 -4.81 -7.81
C LYS A 138 -18.47 -4.72 -8.98
N ASN A 139 -17.20 -4.51 -8.68
CA ASN A 139 -16.12 -4.47 -9.65
C ASN A 139 -14.93 -5.29 -9.10
N GLU A 140 -14.65 -6.40 -9.77
CA GLU A 140 -13.60 -7.34 -9.39
C GLU A 140 -12.26 -7.06 -10.07
N GLN A 141 -12.14 -5.95 -10.80
CA GLN A 141 -10.88 -5.56 -11.42
C GLN A 141 -9.93 -4.97 -10.38
N PHE A 142 -8.62 -5.16 -10.59
CA PHE A 142 -7.61 -4.42 -9.88
C PHE A 142 -7.74 -2.91 -10.20
N GLY A 143 -7.51 -2.08 -9.20
CA GLY A 143 -7.53 -0.63 -9.36
C GLY A 143 -7.46 0.06 -8.01
N ASN A 144 -7.78 1.36 -8.00
CA ASN A 144 -7.67 2.18 -6.81
C ASN A 144 -9.06 2.62 -6.35
N VAL A 145 -9.30 2.60 -5.04
CA VAL A 145 -10.44 3.28 -4.43
C VAL A 145 -9.89 4.39 -3.53
N ILE A 146 -10.32 5.62 -3.80
CA ILE A 146 -9.94 6.78 -3.01
C ILE A 146 -11.02 7.01 -1.94
N ILE A 147 -10.59 7.16 -0.69
CA ILE A 147 -11.44 7.56 0.44
C ILE A 147 -10.89 8.88 0.99
N ARG A 148 -11.74 9.91 1.03
CA ARG A 148 -11.39 11.23 1.56
C ARG A 148 -12.20 11.52 2.81
N LEU A 149 -11.51 11.81 3.92
CA LEU A 149 -12.10 12.16 5.22
C LEU A 149 -11.92 13.66 5.49
N SER A 150 -12.98 14.42 5.28
CA SER A 150 -12.98 15.89 5.45
C SER A 150 -13.71 16.30 6.73
N VAL A 151 -12.96 16.54 7.81
CA VAL A 151 -13.50 16.96 9.10
C VAL A 151 -12.95 18.31 9.52
N SER A 152 -11.63 18.44 9.63
CA SER A 152 -10.98 19.68 10.06
C SER A 152 -10.78 20.69 8.93
N ALA A 153 -10.81 20.21 7.68
CA ALA A 153 -10.69 21.01 6.47
C ALA A 153 -11.28 20.21 5.27
N PRO A 154 -11.75 20.89 4.22
CA PRO A 154 -12.17 20.21 3.00
C PRO A 154 -10.95 19.65 2.25
N ILE A 155 -11.11 18.48 1.62
CA ILE A 155 -10.12 17.88 0.71
C ILE A 155 -10.65 17.97 -0.72
N ALA A 156 -9.99 18.75 -1.57
CA ALA A 156 -10.37 18.84 -2.97
C ALA A 156 -10.03 17.52 -3.72
N PRO A 157 -10.89 17.00 -4.61
CA PRO A 157 -10.58 15.80 -5.38
C PRO A 157 -9.25 15.89 -6.14
N THR A 158 -8.97 17.07 -6.72
CA THR A 158 -7.73 17.37 -7.47
C THR A 158 -6.47 17.16 -6.66
N ASP A 159 -6.53 17.36 -5.33
CA ASP A 159 -5.38 17.19 -4.44
C ASP A 159 -5.00 15.71 -4.28
N THR A 160 -5.94 14.81 -4.57
CA THR A 160 -5.78 13.35 -4.42
C THR A 160 -5.54 12.62 -5.74
N TYR A 161 -5.58 13.34 -6.87
CA TYR A 161 -5.23 12.81 -8.21
C TYR A 161 -3.71 12.73 -8.42
N ILE A 162 -3.00 12.32 -7.37
CA ILE A 162 -1.59 11.94 -7.39
C ILE A 162 -1.39 10.51 -7.92
N LEU A 163 -2.48 9.73 -7.95
CA LEU A 163 -2.52 8.42 -8.58
C LEU A 163 -2.54 8.61 -10.10
N SER A 164 -1.75 7.81 -10.83
CA SER A 164 -1.66 7.93 -12.29
C SER A 164 -2.85 7.38 -13.05
N GLU A 165 -3.69 6.61 -12.38
CA GLU A 165 -4.83 5.95 -12.98
C GLU A 165 -6.12 6.47 -12.36
N PRO A 166 -7.18 6.68 -13.16
CA PRO A 166 -8.49 7.02 -12.63
C PRO A 166 -8.92 5.95 -11.61
N PRO A 167 -9.38 6.35 -10.41
CA PRO A 167 -9.85 5.39 -9.43
C PRO A 167 -11.12 4.68 -9.93
N LEU A 168 -11.31 3.43 -9.49
CA LEU A 168 -12.55 2.68 -9.69
C LEU A 168 -13.72 3.37 -8.97
N GLN A 169 -13.42 4.01 -7.84
CA GLN A 169 -14.38 4.77 -7.06
C GLN A 169 -13.69 5.85 -6.23
N GLU A 170 -14.39 6.95 -6.01
CA GLU A 170 -14.07 7.92 -4.96
C GLU A 170 -15.21 7.98 -3.96
N ILE A 171 -14.86 7.92 -2.67
CA ILE A 171 -15.77 7.97 -1.54
C ILE A 171 -15.39 9.16 -0.67
N ASP A 172 -16.28 10.14 -0.62
CA ASP A 172 -16.11 11.36 0.16
C ASP A 172 -16.95 11.26 1.43
N ILE A 173 -16.29 11.20 2.59
CA ILE A 173 -16.95 11.24 3.90
C ILE A 173 -16.61 12.58 4.53
N SER A 174 -17.59 13.48 4.61
CA SER A 174 -17.39 14.85 5.08
C SER A 174 -18.39 15.20 6.15
N VAL A 175 -18.01 16.08 7.07
CA VAL A 175 -19.00 16.86 7.83
C VAL A 175 -19.59 17.95 6.93
N THR A 176 -20.77 18.46 7.28
CA THR A 176 -21.46 19.53 6.54
C THR A 176 -20.63 20.79 6.36
N ASN A 177 -19.84 21.19 7.36
CA ASN A 177 -18.93 22.32 7.32
C ASN A 177 -17.56 21.94 7.93
N PRO A 178 -16.59 21.49 7.12
CA PRO A 178 -15.28 21.09 7.61
C PRO A 178 -14.50 22.26 8.21
N GLN A 179 -14.19 22.17 9.51
CA GLN A 179 -13.47 23.19 10.27
C GLN A 179 -12.85 22.57 11.53
N LEU A 180 -11.93 23.29 12.18
CA LEU A 180 -11.43 22.88 13.49
C LEU A 180 -12.61 22.70 14.46
N ASP A 181 -12.57 21.65 15.26
CA ASP A 181 -13.60 21.31 16.26
C ASP A 181 -15.01 21.10 15.67
N ALA A 182 -15.09 20.72 14.39
CA ALA A 182 -16.38 20.39 13.73
C ALA A 182 -17.11 19.22 14.43
N LEU A 183 -16.36 18.22 14.91
CA LEU A 183 -16.89 17.14 15.75
C LEU A 183 -16.59 17.49 17.21
N SER A 184 -17.56 18.14 17.84
CA SER A 184 -17.41 18.76 19.16
C SER A 184 -17.77 17.84 20.33
N THR A 185 -18.35 16.67 20.07
CA THR A 185 -18.78 15.73 21.13
C THR A 185 -18.29 14.32 20.86
N GLU A 186 -18.13 13.52 21.91
CA GLU A 186 -17.78 12.10 21.82
C GLU A 186 -18.78 11.34 20.94
N GLU A 187 -20.07 11.64 21.07
CA GLU A 187 -21.12 11.04 20.25
C GLU A 187 -20.91 11.32 18.76
N SER A 188 -20.59 12.56 18.40
CA SER A 188 -20.34 12.95 17.00
C SER A 188 -19.07 12.30 16.43
N VAL A 189 -18.02 12.19 17.26
CA VAL A 189 -16.74 11.53 16.91
C VAL A 189 -16.95 10.03 16.69
N MET A 190 -17.69 9.37 17.59
CA MET A 190 -18.03 7.95 17.47
C MET A 190 -18.91 7.68 16.25
N LYS A 191 -19.93 8.51 16.01
CA LYS A 191 -20.80 8.40 14.84
C LYS A 191 -20.00 8.50 13.53
N TYR A 192 -19.08 9.46 13.43
CA TYR A 192 -18.22 9.59 12.25
C TYR A 192 -17.32 8.36 12.06
N ALA A 193 -16.72 7.86 13.14
CA ALA A 193 -15.89 6.67 13.09
C ALA A 193 -16.69 5.42 12.64
N ASP A 194 -17.91 5.25 13.14
CA ASP A 194 -18.79 4.14 12.74
C ASP A 194 -19.22 4.25 11.28
N THR A 195 -19.55 5.45 10.79
CA THR A 195 -19.83 5.69 9.37
C THR A 195 -18.63 5.33 8.48
N PHE A 196 -17.41 5.72 8.86
CA PHE A 196 -16.22 5.34 8.11
C PHE A 196 -16.06 3.82 8.01
N ILE A 197 -16.25 3.09 9.11
CA ILE A 197 -16.10 1.63 9.13
C ILE A 197 -17.18 0.93 8.29
N GLU A 198 -18.42 1.43 8.32
CA GLU A 198 -19.49 0.94 7.46
C GLU A 198 -19.15 1.12 5.98
N GLU A 199 -18.69 2.32 5.61
CA GLU A 199 -18.30 2.64 4.23
C GLU A 199 -17.07 1.86 3.75
N LEU A 200 -16.09 1.67 4.62
CA LEU A 200 -14.92 0.84 4.31
C LEU A 200 -15.33 -0.60 4.04
N LYS A 201 -16.17 -1.22 4.91
CA LYS A 201 -16.68 -2.59 4.71
C LYS A 201 -17.45 -2.73 3.41
N LYS A 202 -18.32 -1.75 3.12
CA LYS A 202 -19.10 -1.69 1.89
C LYS A 202 -18.21 -1.61 0.66
N ALA A 203 -17.19 -0.74 0.70
CA ALA A 203 -16.24 -0.59 -0.38
C ALA A 203 -15.40 -1.86 -0.61
N MET A 204 -14.94 -2.52 0.45
CA MET A 204 -14.24 -3.81 0.35
C MET A 204 -15.08 -4.91 -0.32
N GLY A 205 -16.38 -4.96 -0.01
CA GLY A 205 -17.28 -5.93 -0.64
C GLY A 205 -17.55 -5.65 -2.12
N LEU A 206 -17.57 -4.37 -2.51
CA LEU A 206 -17.78 -3.96 -3.90
C LEU A 206 -16.50 -4.04 -4.75
N TYR A 207 -15.34 -3.80 -4.15
CA TYR A 207 -14.04 -3.68 -4.84
C TYR A 207 -12.98 -4.60 -4.22
N PRO A 208 -13.17 -5.94 -4.28
CA PRO A 208 -12.33 -6.90 -3.55
C PRO A 208 -10.86 -6.94 -3.99
N GLN A 209 -10.56 -6.48 -5.21
CA GLN A 209 -9.20 -6.43 -5.78
C GLN A 209 -8.57 -5.03 -5.77
N ALA A 210 -9.26 -4.05 -5.17
CA ALA A 210 -8.78 -2.67 -5.17
C ALA A 210 -7.76 -2.41 -4.05
N GLN A 211 -6.80 -1.53 -4.34
CA GLN A 211 -5.99 -0.88 -3.33
C GLN A 211 -6.76 0.34 -2.80
N PHE A 212 -6.86 0.47 -1.47
CA PHE A 212 -7.55 1.57 -0.83
C PHE A 212 -6.58 2.68 -0.45
N HIS A 213 -6.93 3.92 -0.78
CA HIS A 213 -6.11 5.11 -0.54
C HIS A 213 -6.87 6.07 0.37
N LEU A 214 -6.35 6.31 1.58
CA LEU A 214 -6.98 7.15 2.60
C LEU A 214 -6.30 8.51 2.70
N PHE A 215 -7.03 9.55 2.32
CA PHE A 215 -6.65 10.95 2.52
C PHE A 215 -7.51 11.54 3.62
N ALA A 216 -6.87 12.21 4.58
CA ALA A 216 -7.54 12.59 5.81
C ALA A 216 -7.12 13.98 6.29
N ALA A 217 -8.12 14.80 6.60
CA ALA A 217 -8.00 16.10 7.24
C ALA A 217 -8.93 16.09 8.45
N MET A 218 -8.40 15.65 9.61
CA MET A 218 -9.21 15.34 10.78
C MET A 218 -8.47 15.56 12.10
N PRO A 219 -9.21 15.70 13.21
CA PRO A 219 -8.63 15.79 14.55
C PRO A 219 -7.73 14.59 14.90
N THR A 220 -6.77 14.83 15.79
CA THR A 220 -5.78 13.84 16.22
C THR A 220 -6.45 12.60 16.82
N GLY A 221 -7.38 12.80 17.75
CA GLY A 221 -8.14 11.74 18.40
C GLY A 221 -8.93 10.87 17.43
N LEU A 222 -9.66 11.48 16.50
CA LEU A 222 -10.46 10.74 15.51
C LEU A 222 -9.59 9.80 14.66
N SER A 223 -8.36 10.20 14.32
CA SER A 223 -7.42 9.40 13.52
C SER A 223 -7.09 8.06 14.18
N PHE A 224 -6.83 8.08 15.48
CA PHE A 224 -6.60 6.85 16.22
C PHE A 224 -7.88 6.02 16.36
N LEU A 225 -9.01 6.66 16.65
CA LEU A 225 -10.28 5.97 16.88
C LEU A 225 -10.73 5.18 15.65
N ILE A 226 -10.70 5.79 14.46
CA ILE A 226 -11.16 5.09 13.25
C ILE A 226 -10.30 3.86 12.96
N ALA A 227 -8.99 3.95 13.16
CA ALA A 227 -8.09 2.84 12.92
C ALA A 227 -8.21 1.74 13.97
N SER A 228 -8.50 2.08 15.24
CA SER A 228 -8.75 1.10 16.31
C SER A 228 -10.01 0.26 16.09
N LYS A 229 -10.91 0.71 15.21
CA LYS A 229 -12.13 -0.02 14.82
C LYS A 229 -11.93 -0.84 13.54
N ILE A 230 -10.77 -0.75 12.88
CA ILE A 230 -10.44 -1.61 11.74
C ILE A 230 -10.06 -2.98 12.29
N SER A 231 -10.93 -3.96 12.09
CA SER A 231 -10.73 -5.32 12.57
C SER A 231 -9.56 -5.97 11.81
N PRO A 232 -8.71 -6.77 12.47
CA PRO A 232 -7.64 -7.51 11.79
C PRO A 232 -8.14 -8.46 10.68
N THR A 233 -9.41 -8.85 10.71
CA THR A 233 -10.05 -9.69 9.68
C THR A 233 -10.49 -8.87 8.47
N MET A 234 -10.65 -7.55 8.60
CA MET A 234 -10.76 -6.65 7.46
C MET A 234 -9.37 -6.60 6.83
N GLN A 235 -9.11 -7.46 5.84
CA GLN A 235 -7.92 -7.44 4.98
C GLN A 235 -7.88 -6.18 4.09
N ALA A 236 -8.19 -5.02 4.65
CA ALA A 236 -8.17 -3.73 4.01
C ALA A 236 -6.73 -3.21 4.01
N SER A 237 -5.99 -3.48 2.94
CA SER A 237 -4.71 -2.79 2.72
C SER A 237 -4.99 -1.32 2.44
N LEU A 238 -4.82 -0.48 3.46
CA LEU A 238 -5.16 0.94 3.40
C LEU A 238 -3.89 1.79 3.39
N GLN A 239 -3.57 2.35 2.23
CA GLN A 239 -2.46 3.28 2.07
C GLN A 239 -2.85 4.66 2.62
N THR A 240 -2.11 5.18 3.60
CA THR A 240 -2.34 6.52 4.15
C THR A 240 -1.40 7.55 3.53
N TYR A 241 -1.75 8.83 3.66
CA TYR A 241 -1.01 9.94 3.08
C TYR A 241 -0.72 11.04 4.09
N GLN A 242 0.49 11.59 4.04
CA GLN A 242 0.90 12.75 4.80
C GLN A 242 0.66 14.02 3.99
N TYR A 243 -0.13 14.94 4.54
CA TYR A 243 -0.33 16.27 3.96
C TYR A 243 0.85 17.20 4.26
N GLN A 244 1.36 17.89 3.22
CA GLN A 244 2.40 18.92 3.32
C GLN A 244 2.09 20.08 2.37
N LYS A 245 1.57 21.19 2.92
CA LYS A 245 1.11 22.35 2.13
C LYS A 245 2.20 22.98 1.25
N THR A 246 3.46 22.94 1.67
CA THR A 246 4.59 23.57 0.97
C THR A 246 5.29 22.65 -0.02
N ALA A 247 4.87 21.39 -0.11
CA ALA A 247 5.47 20.42 -1.02
C ALA A 247 4.94 20.61 -2.46
N GLN A 248 5.75 20.21 -3.45
CA GLN A 248 5.31 20.17 -4.85
C GLN A 248 4.15 19.17 -5.04
N VAL A 249 4.17 18.07 -4.28
CA VAL A 249 3.08 17.11 -4.17
C VAL A 249 2.56 17.18 -2.74
N ILE A 250 1.35 17.71 -2.56
CA ILE A 250 0.81 18.04 -1.22
C ILE A 250 0.42 16.82 -0.39
N TYR A 251 0.28 15.65 -1.01
CA TYR A 251 0.09 14.38 -0.32
C TYR A 251 1.19 13.40 -0.72
N GLU A 252 2.01 13.02 0.25
CA GLU A 252 3.04 11.99 0.07
C GLU A 252 2.56 10.70 0.73
N PRO A 253 2.77 9.52 0.11
CA PRO A 253 2.42 8.28 0.77
C PRO A 253 3.20 8.07 2.07
N ALA A 254 2.50 7.55 3.08
CA ALA A 254 3.00 7.39 4.43
C ALA A 254 2.91 5.91 4.86
N VAL A 255 2.15 5.60 5.91
CA VAL A 255 2.06 4.24 6.45
C VAL A 255 0.92 3.47 5.77
N ALA A 256 1.16 2.20 5.44
CA ALA A 256 0.10 1.27 5.07
C ALA A 256 -0.43 0.54 6.32
N ILE A 257 -1.76 0.57 6.51
CA ILE A 257 -2.46 -0.21 7.54
C ILE A 257 -2.84 -1.56 6.95
N ASN A 258 -2.54 -2.64 7.68
CA ASN A 258 -2.76 -4.03 7.26
C ASN A 258 -2.30 -4.30 5.81
N PRO A 259 -1.03 -3.97 5.45
CA PRO A 259 -0.57 -4.09 4.08
C PRO A 259 -0.69 -5.54 3.60
N ILE A 260 -1.31 -5.73 2.45
CA ILE A 260 -1.26 -7.01 1.76
C ILE A 260 0.12 -7.13 1.12
N VAL A 261 0.86 -8.16 1.51
CA VAL A 261 2.17 -8.46 0.93
C VAL A 261 1.96 -8.94 -0.50
N LYS A 262 2.43 -8.14 -1.47
CA LYS A 262 2.41 -8.46 -2.89
C LYS A 262 3.60 -9.35 -3.21
N THR A 263 3.31 -10.55 -3.68
CA THR A 263 4.35 -11.50 -4.08
C THR A 263 4.81 -11.21 -5.51
N VAL A 264 6.12 -11.01 -5.67
CA VAL A 264 6.81 -10.87 -6.95
C VAL A 264 7.57 -12.15 -7.24
N LEU A 265 7.09 -12.92 -8.22
CA LEU A 265 7.76 -14.13 -8.68
C LEU A 265 8.70 -13.78 -9.83
N VAL A 266 10.01 -13.95 -9.61
CA VAL A 266 11.06 -13.71 -10.61
C VAL A 266 11.59 -15.05 -11.10
N LEU A 267 11.34 -15.36 -12.36
CA LEU A 267 11.82 -16.56 -13.05
C LEU A 267 12.92 -16.14 -14.02
N THR A 268 14.11 -16.71 -13.86
CA THR A 268 15.20 -16.50 -14.82
C THR A 268 15.46 -17.79 -15.60
N ALA A 269 15.63 -17.68 -16.92
CA ALA A 269 16.09 -18.79 -17.74
C ALA A 269 17.52 -18.52 -18.23
N CYS A 270 18.41 -19.49 -18.03
CA CYS A 270 19.77 -19.46 -18.54
C CYS A 270 20.07 -20.78 -19.25
N LEU A 271 20.39 -20.71 -20.54
CA LEU A 271 20.78 -21.90 -21.31
C LEU A 271 22.23 -22.29 -20.95
N PRO A 272 22.56 -23.60 -20.82
CA PRO A 272 23.86 -24.07 -20.33
C PRO A 272 25.10 -23.55 -21.09
N HIS A 273 24.93 -23.11 -22.34
CA HIS A 273 26.01 -22.61 -23.19
C HIS A 273 26.15 -21.08 -23.20
N GLN A 274 25.27 -20.35 -22.52
CA GLN A 274 25.30 -18.89 -22.47
C GLN A 274 25.72 -18.40 -21.06
N GLN A 275 26.85 -18.92 -20.57
CA GLN A 275 27.39 -18.69 -19.22
C GLN A 275 27.78 -17.23 -18.90
N PHE A 276 27.65 -16.30 -19.85
CA PHE A 276 28.02 -14.88 -19.69
C PHE A 276 26.83 -13.95 -19.44
N ILE A 277 25.61 -14.48 -19.30
CA ILE A 277 24.39 -13.68 -19.22
C ILE A 277 24.06 -13.26 -17.79
N ASN A 278 23.63 -12.02 -17.65
CA ASN A 278 23.41 -11.37 -16.36
C ASN A 278 21.95 -11.41 -15.84
N VAL A 279 21.12 -12.36 -16.27
CA VAL A 279 19.73 -12.52 -15.78
C VAL A 279 19.67 -12.78 -14.28
N LYS A 280 20.70 -13.43 -13.71
CA LYS A 280 20.83 -13.57 -12.26
C LYS A 280 21.04 -12.21 -11.59
N LYS A 281 21.90 -11.35 -12.14
CA LYS A 281 22.11 -9.99 -11.62
C LYS A 281 20.87 -9.12 -11.76
N GLU A 282 20.06 -9.34 -12.79
CA GLU A 282 18.74 -8.72 -12.89
C GLU A 282 17.87 -9.11 -11.68
N ALA A 283 17.72 -10.41 -11.42
CA ALA A 283 16.97 -10.91 -10.27
C ALA A 283 17.52 -10.39 -8.93
N ASP A 284 18.84 -10.44 -8.73
CA ASP A 284 19.52 -9.93 -7.52
C ASP A 284 19.22 -8.43 -7.32
N LYS A 285 19.14 -7.64 -8.40
CA LYS A 285 18.77 -6.22 -8.32
C LYS A 285 17.31 -6.03 -7.96
N ILE A 286 16.39 -6.80 -8.55
CA ILE A 286 14.96 -6.75 -8.25
C ILE A 286 14.75 -7.01 -6.76
N GLU A 287 15.32 -8.11 -6.26
CA GLU A 287 15.25 -8.49 -4.84
C GLU A 287 15.79 -7.38 -3.95
N LYS A 288 17.00 -6.88 -4.23
CA LYS A 288 17.62 -5.83 -3.43
C LYS A 288 16.79 -4.55 -3.39
N VAL A 289 16.25 -4.12 -4.53
CA VAL A 289 15.47 -2.87 -4.61
C VAL A 289 14.19 -2.97 -3.80
N LEU A 290 13.45 -4.08 -3.93
CA LEU A 290 12.18 -4.28 -3.23
C LEU A 290 12.37 -4.51 -1.72
N THR A 291 13.44 -5.18 -1.30
CA THR A 291 13.62 -5.57 0.11
C THR A 291 14.41 -4.56 0.94
N THR A 292 15.33 -3.79 0.34
CA THR A 292 16.27 -2.95 1.12
C THR A 292 16.20 -1.45 0.86
N LYS A 293 15.62 -1.01 -0.26
CA LYS A 293 15.71 0.40 -0.69
C LYS A 293 14.37 1.11 -0.87
N GLY A 294 13.26 0.38 -0.77
CA GLY A 294 11.92 0.90 -0.99
C GLY A 294 11.27 1.50 0.26
N ASN A 295 10.45 2.53 0.04
CA ASN A 295 9.51 3.02 1.04
C ASN A 295 8.40 1.99 1.32
N ALA A 296 8.06 1.15 0.34
CA ALA A 296 7.08 0.08 0.45
C ALA A 296 7.69 -1.30 0.71
N ARG A 297 8.90 -1.39 1.27
CA ARG A 297 9.63 -2.67 1.44
C ARG A 297 8.90 -3.74 2.25
N GLU A 298 8.00 -3.32 3.14
CA GLU A 298 7.14 -4.24 3.92
C GLU A 298 5.93 -4.77 3.12
N GLN A 299 5.64 -4.20 1.95
CA GLN A 299 4.50 -4.56 1.12
C GLN A 299 4.87 -5.58 0.03
N TYR A 300 6.13 -6.00 -0.07
CA TYR A 300 6.58 -6.90 -1.13
C TYR A 300 7.35 -8.10 -0.59
N GLN A 301 7.05 -9.27 -1.14
CA GLN A 301 7.87 -10.48 -1.01
C GLN A 301 8.40 -10.85 -2.38
N VAL A 302 9.70 -11.16 -2.47
CA VAL A 302 10.33 -11.56 -3.73
C VAL A 302 10.68 -13.04 -3.66
N ILE A 303 10.28 -13.78 -4.69
CA ILE A 303 10.57 -15.20 -4.85
C ILE A 303 11.36 -15.36 -6.13
N VAL A 304 12.62 -15.76 -6.02
CA VAL A 304 13.51 -15.90 -7.17
C VAL A 304 13.76 -17.37 -7.46
N LYS A 305 13.43 -17.80 -8.68
CA LYS A 305 13.84 -19.10 -9.22
C LYS A 305 14.80 -18.89 -10.38
N ASN A 306 16.07 -19.24 -10.12
CA ASN A 306 17.10 -19.23 -11.16
C ASN A 306 17.04 -20.48 -12.02
N THR A 307 17.34 -20.33 -13.32
CA THR A 307 17.30 -21.44 -14.29
C THR A 307 15.96 -22.20 -14.25
N ALA A 308 14.86 -21.46 -14.26
CA ALA A 308 13.51 -21.98 -14.16
C ALA A 308 13.12 -22.80 -15.40
N SER A 309 12.50 -23.96 -15.15
CA SER A 309 11.77 -24.73 -16.15
C SER A 309 10.29 -24.34 -16.19
N TYR A 310 9.56 -24.82 -17.20
CA TYR A 310 8.10 -24.68 -17.23
C TYR A 310 7.41 -25.30 -16.02
N GLN A 311 7.89 -26.46 -15.55
CA GLN A 311 7.33 -27.13 -14.38
C GLN A 311 7.56 -26.31 -13.10
N ASP A 312 8.74 -25.70 -12.96
CA ASP A 312 9.00 -24.78 -11.85
C ASP A 312 8.03 -23.59 -11.89
N ALA A 313 7.77 -23.02 -13.07
CA ALA A 313 6.86 -21.90 -13.21
C ALA A 313 5.44 -22.26 -12.77
N LEU A 314 4.91 -23.41 -13.23
CA LEU A 314 3.57 -23.89 -12.84
C LEU A 314 3.46 -24.13 -11.33
N LEU A 315 4.46 -24.80 -10.74
CA LEU A 315 4.51 -25.08 -9.31
C LEU A 315 4.52 -23.78 -8.49
N LEU A 316 5.37 -22.82 -8.85
CA LEU A 316 5.54 -21.57 -8.10
C LEU A 316 4.34 -20.62 -8.27
N LEU A 317 3.66 -20.66 -9.42
CA LEU A 317 2.39 -19.93 -9.61
C LEU A 317 1.30 -20.48 -8.68
N GLU A 318 1.22 -21.80 -8.54
CA GLU A 318 0.25 -22.47 -7.66
C GLU A 318 0.56 -22.23 -6.17
N GLU A 319 1.82 -22.42 -5.78
CA GLU A 319 2.28 -22.31 -4.38
C GLU A 319 2.16 -20.89 -3.85
N HIS A 320 2.55 -19.90 -4.65
CA HIS A 320 2.73 -18.53 -4.17
C HIS A 320 1.69 -17.53 -4.66
N LYS A 321 0.88 -17.88 -5.65
CA LYS A 321 -0.19 -17.03 -6.22
C LYS A 321 0.26 -15.56 -6.40
N PRO A 322 1.31 -15.32 -7.18
CA PRO A 322 1.99 -14.03 -7.22
C PRO A 322 1.11 -12.91 -7.79
N THR A 323 1.33 -11.69 -7.31
CA THR A 323 0.73 -10.46 -7.86
C THR A 323 1.45 -10.00 -9.12
N ILE A 324 2.77 -10.17 -9.16
CA ILE A 324 3.61 -9.81 -10.30
C ILE A 324 4.46 -11.01 -10.69
N VAL A 325 4.47 -11.35 -11.97
CA VAL A 325 5.34 -12.39 -12.54
C VAL A 325 6.34 -11.74 -13.48
N HIS A 326 7.62 -11.90 -13.19
CA HIS A 326 8.72 -11.41 -14.01
C HIS A 326 9.48 -12.58 -14.60
N ILE A 327 9.49 -12.67 -15.92
CA ILE A 327 10.24 -13.70 -16.63
C ILE A 327 11.37 -13.02 -17.40
N ALA A 328 12.60 -13.32 -16.99
CA ALA A 328 13.81 -12.85 -17.65
C ALA A 328 14.47 -14.02 -18.40
N SER A 329 14.58 -13.90 -19.72
CA SER A 329 15.22 -14.91 -20.56
C SER A 329 15.86 -14.26 -21.78
N HIS A 330 16.78 -14.97 -22.45
CA HIS A 330 17.06 -14.65 -23.84
C HIS A 330 15.89 -15.08 -24.70
N GLY A 331 15.35 -14.15 -25.48
CA GLY A 331 14.32 -14.49 -26.43
C GLY A 331 14.89 -15.27 -27.60
N ASP A 332 14.20 -16.35 -27.96
CA ASP A 332 14.23 -16.95 -29.28
C ASP A 332 13.10 -16.35 -30.13
N GLU A 333 12.71 -16.98 -31.25
CA GLU A 333 11.60 -16.52 -32.10
C GLU A 333 10.25 -16.43 -31.35
N THR A 334 10.11 -17.07 -30.18
CA THR A 334 8.89 -17.03 -29.35
C THR A 334 8.92 -16.01 -28.22
N GLY A 335 10.06 -15.32 -28.06
CA GLY A 335 10.22 -14.24 -27.11
C GLY A 335 10.67 -14.67 -25.71
N VAL A 336 10.01 -15.63 -25.06
CA VAL A 336 10.41 -16.12 -23.72
C VAL A 336 10.58 -17.63 -23.72
N SER A 337 11.78 -18.09 -23.38
CA SER A 337 12.15 -19.51 -23.40
C SER A 337 12.51 -19.97 -21.98
N LEU A 338 11.66 -20.81 -21.38
CA LEU A 338 12.00 -21.54 -20.15
C LEU A 338 12.52 -22.94 -20.50
N GLY A 339 13.29 -23.56 -19.61
CA GLY A 339 13.82 -24.91 -19.87
C GLY A 339 12.73 -25.99 -19.91
N PHE A 340 12.84 -26.95 -20.84
CA PHE A 340 12.09 -28.21 -20.83
C PHE A 340 12.92 -29.30 -20.12
N ASP A 341 12.83 -29.34 -18.80
CA ASP A 341 13.48 -30.31 -17.91
C ASP A 341 15.03 -30.39 -17.99
N ARG A 342 15.69 -30.66 -16.87
CA ARG A 342 17.17 -30.63 -16.74
C ARG A 342 17.87 -31.79 -17.47
N THR A 343 17.10 -32.72 -18.04
CA THR A 343 17.57 -33.98 -18.61
C THR A 343 17.77 -33.94 -20.13
N SER A 344 17.17 -32.98 -20.84
CA SER A 344 17.23 -32.94 -22.30
C SER A 344 18.45 -32.15 -22.80
N ARG A 345 19.48 -32.89 -23.24
CA ARG A 345 20.67 -32.34 -23.93
C ARG A 345 20.42 -31.96 -25.40
N GLN A 346 19.18 -31.96 -25.88
CA GLN A 346 18.91 -31.87 -27.32
C GLN A 346 18.40 -30.50 -27.76
N ARG A 347 19.29 -29.84 -28.50
CA ARG A 347 19.00 -28.77 -29.46
C ARG A 347 17.97 -29.25 -30.48
N THR A 348 16.77 -28.70 -30.41
CA THR A 348 15.97 -28.44 -31.60
C THR A 348 15.21 -27.16 -31.32
N VAL A 349 15.38 -26.16 -32.20
CA VAL A 349 14.46 -25.02 -32.23
C VAL A 349 13.06 -25.61 -32.31
N PRO A 350 12.13 -25.25 -31.41
CA PRO A 350 10.79 -25.81 -31.43
C PRO A 350 10.19 -25.58 -32.83
N SER A 351 9.56 -26.59 -33.43
CA SER A 351 8.82 -26.39 -34.68
C SER A 351 7.81 -25.25 -34.51
N SER A 352 7.38 -24.60 -35.59
CA SER A 352 6.34 -23.54 -35.53
C SER A 352 5.08 -24.00 -34.78
N SER A 353 4.72 -25.29 -34.88
CA SER A 353 3.66 -25.92 -34.09
C SER A 353 3.96 -25.99 -32.59
N THR A 354 5.20 -26.28 -32.19
CA THR A 354 5.63 -26.32 -30.78
C THR A 354 5.68 -24.91 -30.19
N GLN A 355 6.11 -23.92 -30.96
CA GLN A 355 6.09 -22.50 -30.56
C GLN A 355 4.66 -22.03 -30.28
N GLN A 356 3.72 -22.34 -31.18
CA GLN A 356 2.31 -22.01 -31.00
C GLN A 356 1.69 -22.71 -29.78
N ASN A 357 2.09 -23.96 -29.51
CA ASN A 357 1.64 -24.69 -28.31
C ASN A 357 2.16 -24.06 -27.01
N ILE A 358 3.40 -23.56 -26.99
CA ILE A 358 3.96 -22.84 -25.84
C ILE A 358 3.18 -21.55 -25.58
N LEU A 359 2.92 -20.77 -26.63
CA LEU A 359 2.15 -19.53 -26.54
C LEU A 359 0.74 -19.79 -26.00
N ASN A 360 0.04 -20.79 -26.54
CA ASN A 360 -1.29 -21.18 -26.06
C ASN A 360 -1.26 -21.68 -24.61
N SER A 361 -0.23 -22.43 -24.23
CA SER A 361 -0.09 -22.94 -22.87
C SER A 361 0.07 -21.79 -21.87
N TRP A 362 0.88 -20.78 -22.17
CA TRP A 362 1.02 -19.61 -21.30
C TRP A 362 -0.26 -18.79 -21.19
N GLU A 363 -1.00 -18.63 -22.30
CA GLU A 363 -2.30 -17.98 -22.28
C GLU A 363 -3.28 -18.71 -21.34
N THR A 364 -3.37 -20.04 -21.44
CA THR A 364 -4.20 -20.87 -20.55
C THR A 364 -3.72 -20.80 -19.10
N VAL A 365 -2.41 -20.82 -18.85
CA VAL A 365 -1.85 -20.69 -17.50
C VAL A 365 -2.23 -19.37 -16.87
N PHE A 366 -1.99 -18.25 -17.56
CA PHE A 366 -2.31 -16.94 -17.01
C PHE A 366 -3.82 -16.68 -16.92
N GLU A 367 -4.65 -17.30 -17.76
CA GLU A 367 -6.10 -17.30 -17.59
C GLU A 367 -6.55 -17.93 -16.25
N MET A 368 -5.90 -19.02 -15.82
CA MET A 368 -6.20 -19.63 -14.51
C MET A 368 -5.81 -18.73 -13.33
N TYR A 369 -4.82 -17.86 -13.51
CA TYR A 369 -4.27 -17.00 -12.45
C TYR A 369 -4.63 -15.51 -12.60
N GLN A 370 -5.55 -15.15 -13.50
CA GLN A 370 -5.91 -13.76 -13.80
C GLN A 370 -6.46 -12.96 -12.61
N MET A 371 -7.01 -13.65 -11.59
CA MET A 371 -7.50 -13.04 -10.36
C MET A 371 -6.40 -12.75 -9.33
N ASN A 372 -5.21 -13.33 -9.51
CA ASN A 372 -4.07 -13.16 -8.60
C ASN A 372 -2.98 -12.31 -9.26
N VAL A 373 -2.70 -12.56 -10.54
CA VAL A 373 -1.63 -11.91 -11.30
C VAL A 373 -2.16 -10.60 -11.90
N GLN A 374 -1.74 -9.48 -11.31
CA GLN A 374 -2.03 -8.15 -11.83
C GLN A 374 -1.14 -7.79 -13.02
N CYS A 375 0.15 -8.20 -12.96
CA CYS A 375 1.13 -7.84 -13.98
C CYS A 375 2.08 -8.98 -14.36
N VAL A 376 2.33 -9.10 -15.66
CA VAL A 376 3.37 -9.98 -16.21
C VAL A 376 4.41 -9.14 -16.95
N ILE A 377 5.68 -9.35 -16.65
CA ILE A 377 6.82 -8.71 -17.31
C ILE A 377 7.59 -9.79 -18.06
N LEU A 378 7.54 -9.73 -19.38
CA LEU A 378 8.26 -10.64 -20.27
C LEU A 378 9.54 -9.94 -20.75
N ASN A 379 10.54 -9.89 -19.86
CA ASN A 379 11.82 -9.21 -20.13
C ASN A 379 12.74 -10.10 -20.97
N ALA A 380 12.46 -10.13 -22.26
CA ALA A 380 13.20 -10.90 -23.24
C ALA A 380 13.06 -10.29 -24.64
N CYS A 381 14.05 -10.53 -25.50
CA CYS A 381 14.01 -10.08 -26.89
C CYS A 381 12.78 -10.64 -27.61
N GLN A 382 12.12 -9.84 -28.45
CA GLN A 382 10.99 -10.30 -29.29
C GLN A 382 9.78 -10.88 -28.49
N SER A 383 9.58 -10.50 -27.23
CA SER A 383 8.44 -10.97 -26.41
C SER A 383 7.07 -10.40 -26.80
N LYS A 384 6.98 -9.59 -27.86
CA LYS A 384 5.74 -8.95 -28.35
C LYS A 384 4.57 -9.93 -28.56
N GLU A 385 4.77 -11.06 -29.24
CA GLU A 385 3.66 -11.96 -29.55
C GLU A 385 3.08 -12.58 -28.28
N MET A 386 3.94 -13.06 -27.39
CA MET A 386 3.54 -13.61 -26.10
C MET A 386 2.85 -12.54 -25.24
N ALA A 387 3.42 -11.32 -25.18
CA ALA A 387 2.85 -10.22 -24.43
C ALA A 387 1.42 -9.88 -24.88
N ASN A 388 1.20 -9.85 -26.20
CA ASN A 388 -0.12 -9.60 -26.77
C ASN A 388 -1.15 -10.66 -26.37
N ARG A 389 -0.78 -11.94 -26.37
CA ARG A 389 -1.68 -13.04 -25.98
C ARG A 389 -1.99 -13.02 -24.49
N VAL A 390 -0.96 -12.85 -23.65
CA VAL A 390 -1.14 -12.77 -22.20
C VAL A 390 -1.95 -11.55 -21.80
N ALA A 391 -1.83 -10.43 -22.53
CA ALA A 391 -2.59 -9.20 -22.27
C ALA A 391 -4.11 -9.37 -22.44
N VAL A 392 -4.58 -10.39 -23.16
CA VAL A 392 -6.01 -10.72 -23.25
C VAL A 392 -6.55 -11.19 -21.90
N LYS A 393 -5.71 -11.81 -21.06
CA LYS A 393 -6.09 -12.44 -19.79
C LYS A 393 -5.62 -11.66 -18.58
N ILE A 394 -4.45 -11.02 -18.66
CA ILE A 394 -3.85 -10.28 -17.55
C ILE A 394 -4.04 -8.78 -17.76
N GLN A 395 -4.39 -8.09 -16.67
CA GLN A 395 -4.70 -6.66 -16.71
C GLN A 395 -3.57 -5.83 -17.30
N GLN A 396 -2.31 -6.14 -16.96
CA GLN A 396 -1.14 -5.37 -17.38
C GLN A 396 0.01 -6.27 -17.81
N VAL A 397 0.56 -6.05 -19.02
CA VAL A 397 1.67 -6.86 -19.53
C VAL A 397 2.74 -5.97 -20.15
N VAL A 398 4.00 -6.22 -19.76
CA VAL A 398 5.17 -5.57 -20.34
C VAL A 398 5.88 -6.56 -21.26
N GLY A 399 6.21 -6.11 -22.48
CA GLY A 399 6.98 -6.88 -23.44
C GLY A 399 7.93 -6.00 -24.26
N PHE A 400 8.63 -6.61 -25.22
CA PHE A 400 9.62 -5.93 -26.05
C PHE A 400 9.49 -6.40 -27.51
N SER A 401 9.47 -5.48 -28.47
CA SER A 401 9.33 -5.83 -29.91
C SER A 401 10.64 -6.02 -30.65
N GLY A 402 11.77 -5.69 -30.03
CA GLY A 402 13.11 -5.78 -30.63
C GLY A 402 14.10 -6.50 -29.73
N SER A 403 15.38 -6.38 -30.07
CA SER A 403 16.45 -6.82 -29.20
C SER A 403 16.62 -5.84 -28.03
N ILE A 404 16.78 -6.36 -26.83
CA ILE A 404 17.17 -5.61 -25.65
C ILE A 404 18.55 -6.09 -25.20
N HIS A 405 19.48 -5.16 -25.00
CA HIS A 405 20.80 -5.51 -24.46
C HIS A 405 20.69 -5.79 -22.95
N ASP A 406 21.48 -6.74 -22.44
CA ASP A 406 21.50 -7.10 -21.02
C ASP A 406 21.57 -5.89 -20.09
N ARG A 407 22.37 -4.88 -20.43
CA ARG A 407 22.50 -3.66 -19.61
C ARG A 407 21.18 -2.90 -19.53
N ASP A 408 20.45 -2.80 -20.63
CA ASP A 408 19.18 -2.09 -20.70
C ASP A 408 18.05 -2.89 -20.05
N ALA A 409 18.03 -4.22 -20.20
CA ALA A 409 17.10 -5.11 -19.51
C ALA A 409 17.26 -5.02 -17.98
N ILE A 410 18.50 -5.09 -17.48
CA ILE A 410 18.79 -4.93 -16.05
C ILE A 410 18.40 -3.53 -15.55
N ASN A 411 18.70 -2.49 -16.33
CA ASN A 411 18.39 -1.12 -15.97
C ASN A 411 16.87 -0.87 -15.96
N PHE A 412 16.15 -1.41 -16.94
CA PHE A 412 14.69 -1.40 -16.99
C PHE A 412 14.11 -1.98 -15.69
N SER A 413 14.47 -3.22 -15.35
CA SER A 413 13.97 -3.91 -14.17
C SER A 413 14.33 -3.16 -12.88
N GLU A 414 15.56 -2.68 -12.75
CA GLU A 414 15.97 -1.90 -11.57
C GLU A 414 15.13 -0.63 -11.39
N VAL A 415 14.91 0.14 -12.46
CA VAL A 415 14.14 1.40 -12.38
C VAL A 415 12.65 1.12 -12.20
N PHE A 416 12.12 0.09 -12.85
CA PHE A 416 10.73 -0.35 -12.73
C PHE A 416 10.41 -0.71 -11.27
N TYR A 417 11.15 -1.66 -10.69
CA TYR A 417 10.89 -2.11 -9.33
C TYR A 417 11.24 -1.06 -8.28
N ARG A 418 12.18 -0.15 -8.55
CA ARG A 418 12.45 1.00 -7.65
C ARG A 418 11.30 1.99 -7.65
N SER A 419 10.64 2.15 -8.80
CA SER A 419 9.45 2.98 -8.88
C SER A 419 8.30 2.32 -8.13
N LEU A 420 8.06 1.02 -8.34
CA LEU A 420 7.05 0.28 -7.54
C LEU A 420 7.32 0.35 -6.03
N SER A 421 8.58 0.20 -5.62
CA SER A 421 8.97 0.27 -4.20
C SER A 421 8.79 1.66 -3.58
N ASN A 422 8.62 2.69 -4.41
CA ASN A 422 8.30 4.06 -4.01
C ASN A 422 6.82 4.39 -4.21
N GLU A 423 5.97 3.35 -4.19
CA GLU A 423 4.52 3.41 -4.29
C GLU A 423 3.97 4.00 -5.60
N TYR A 424 4.78 3.98 -6.66
CA TYR A 424 4.25 4.24 -8.00
C TYR A 424 3.44 3.04 -8.49
N HIS A 425 2.34 3.29 -9.20
CA HIS A 425 1.63 2.24 -9.94
C HIS A 425 2.51 1.66 -11.04
N ILE A 426 2.15 0.45 -11.50
CA ILE A 426 2.85 -0.28 -12.57
C ILE A 426 2.99 0.54 -13.84
N SER A 427 1.97 1.30 -14.25
CA SER A 427 2.03 2.19 -15.42
C SER A 427 3.12 3.27 -15.28
N ASN A 428 3.18 3.94 -14.13
CA ASN A 428 4.23 4.93 -13.84
C ASN A 428 5.62 4.31 -13.73
N ALA A 429 5.70 3.13 -13.12
CA ALA A 429 6.95 2.38 -13.03
C ALA A 429 7.46 2.00 -14.43
N PHE A 430 6.56 1.58 -15.33
CA PHE A 430 6.86 1.33 -16.73
C PHE A 430 7.37 2.59 -17.43
N GLU A 431 6.67 3.72 -17.34
CA GLU A 431 7.09 4.98 -18.00
C GLU A 431 8.48 5.45 -17.57
N LYS A 432 8.77 5.36 -16.27
CA LYS A 432 10.11 5.68 -15.73
C LYS A 432 11.17 4.70 -16.25
N ALA A 433 10.88 3.41 -16.23
CA ALA A 433 11.79 2.38 -16.69
C ALA A 433 12.08 2.52 -18.20
N LYS A 434 11.05 2.72 -19.02
CA LYS A 434 11.14 3.00 -20.44
C LYS A 434 11.98 4.24 -20.74
N SER A 435 11.74 5.33 -20.03
CA SER A 435 12.53 6.57 -20.14
C SER A 435 14.01 6.31 -19.83
N SER A 436 14.29 5.52 -18.80
CA SER A 436 15.67 5.16 -18.44
C SER A 436 16.39 4.31 -19.52
N VAL A 437 15.66 3.41 -20.19
CA VAL A 437 16.19 2.63 -21.32
C VAL A 437 16.45 3.53 -22.52
N ARG A 438 15.53 4.46 -22.85
CA ARG A 438 15.70 5.41 -23.97
C ARG A 438 16.95 6.29 -23.82
N LEU A 439 17.24 6.74 -22.60
CA LEU A 439 18.44 7.52 -22.30
C LEU A 439 19.74 6.73 -22.50
N ASN A 440 19.73 5.41 -22.25
CA ASN A 440 20.92 4.57 -22.34
C ASN A 440 21.16 3.96 -23.74
N SER A 441 20.10 3.65 -24.49
CA SER A 441 20.16 2.71 -25.64
C SER A 441 20.23 3.35 -27.04
N LYS A 442 20.42 4.67 -27.17
CA LYS A 442 20.27 5.40 -28.45
C LYS A 442 18.93 5.12 -29.18
N GLY A 443 17.90 4.62 -28.48
CA GLY A 443 16.55 4.42 -29.00
C GLY A 443 16.28 3.11 -29.74
N GLN A 444 17.12 2.08 -29.63
CA GLN A 444 16.91 0.81 -30.37
C GLN A 444 15.94 -0.18 -29.70
N SER A 445 15.78 -0.13 -28.38
CA SER A 445 14.89 -1.04 -27.65
C SER A 445 13.49 -0.44 -27.46
N ILE A 446 12.48 -1.08 -28.07
CA ILE A 446 11.08 -0.66 -27.96
C ILE A 446 10.40 -1.49 -26.86
N CYS A 447 10.14 -0.82 -25.73
CA CYS A 447 9.34 -1.36 -24.63
C CYS A 447 7.85 -1.21 -24.97
N LEU A 448 7.10 -2.29 -24.84
CA LEU A 448 5.65 -2.36 -25.08
C LEU A 448 4.90 -2.47 -23.76
N PHE A 449 3.79 -1.75 -23.64
CA PHE A 449 2.89 -1.87 -22.49
C PHE A 449 1.46 -2.13 -22.94
N TYR A 450 0.91 -3.23 -22.45
CA TYR A 450 -0.47 -3.62 -22.67
C TYR A 450 -1.27 -3.40 -21.39
N LYS A 451 -2.49 -2.88 -21.54
CA LYS A 451 -3.45 -2.72 -20.44
C LYS A 451 -4.86 -3.08 -20.90
N GLY A 452 -5.52 -3.99 -20.20
CA GLY A 452 -6.87 -4.45 -20.53
C GLY A 452 -6.97 -5.00 -21.97
N GLY A 453 -5.95 -5.74 -22.42
CA GLY A 453 -5.87 -6.27 -23.79
C GLY A 453 -5.49 -5.26 -24.88
N GLN A 454 -5.34 -3.97 -24.57
CA GLN A 454 -4.97 -2.95 -25.54
C GLN A 454 -3.49 -2.58 -25.42
N LEU A 455 -2.80 -2.47 -26.55
CA LEU A 455 -1.47 -1.89 -26.62
C LEU A 455 -1.58 -0.38 -26.44
N LEU A 456 -1.01 0.15 -25.35
CA LEU A 456 -1.00 1.59 -25.09
C LEU A 456 0.22 2.27 -25.71
N GLU A 457 1.38 1.60 -25.70
CA GLU A 457 2.63 2.10 -26.26
C GLU A 457 3.55 1.00 -26.80
#